data_AF-A0A9X3RET2-F1
#
_entry.id   AF-A0A9X3RET2-F1
#
_cell.length_a   1.000
_cell.length_b   1.000
_cell.length_c   1.000
_cell.angle_alpha   90.00
_cell.angle_beta   90.00
_cell.angle_gamma   90.00
#
_symmetry.space_group_name_H-M   'P 1'
#
loop_
_entity.id
_entity.type
_entity.pdbx_description
1 polymer ?
#
loop_
_entity_poly.entity_id
_entity_poly.type
_entity_poly.pdbx_seq_one_letter_code
_entity_poly.pdbx_strand_id
1 'polypeptide(L)'
;MNKQDIQENLLKKVDPQEQIESSHEHYDEEKFWNKIVKYGKKAGEKTVYTSLLLYFTAQNPAVPTSAKLTIAGALGYLIFPADILPDFIPVVGLADDASVIAYALYQVISHIDEPTKKLAYEKMKSWFGPTDNNIDDLMLPKK
;
A
#
# COMPACT_ATOMS: atom_id res chain seq x y z
N MET A 1 -16.48 8.79 -42.07
CA MET A 1 -15.09 8.46 -41.68
C MET A 1 -15.16 7.32 -40.68
N ASN A 2 -14.47 6.20 -40.94
CA ASN A 2 -14.58 4.99 -40.13
C ASN A 2 -13.61 5.04 -38.93
N LYS A 3 -13.86 4.24 -37.87
CA LYS A 3 -13.01 4.19 -36.66
C LYS A 3 -11.52 3.95 -36.95
N GLN A 4 -11.20 3.12 -37.94
CA GLN A 4 -9.83 2.86 -38.38
C GLN A 4 -9.20 4.11 -39.01
N ASP A 5 -9.96 4.82 -39.87
CA ASP A 5 -9.49 6.06 -40.49
C ASP A 5 -9.25 7.17 -39.45
N ILE A 6 -10.06 7.19 -38.38
CA ILE A 6 -9.88 8.12 -37.26
C ILE A 6 -8.59 7.78 -36.50
N GLN A 7 -8.38 6.51 -36.19
CA GLN A 7 -7.20 6.08 -35.44
C GLN A 7 -5.90 6.26 -36.24
N GLU A 8 -5.93 5.97 -37.55
CA GLU A 8 -4.78 6.18 -38.44
C GLU A 8 -4.46 7.67 -38.60
N ASN A 9 -5.47 8.54 -38.69
CA ASN A 9 -5.27 9.99 -38.71
C ASN A 9 -4.80 10.57 -37.36
N LEU A 10 -5.15 9.94 -36.23
CA LEU A 10 -4.65 10.32 -34.91
C LEU A 10 -3.20 9.92 -34.74
N LEU A 11 -2.83 8.70 -35.16
CA LEU A 11 -1.45 8.20 -35.09
C LEU A 11 -0.52 8.97 -36.03
N LYS A 12 -0.98 9.38 -37.21
CA LYS A 12 -0.22 10.24 -38.14
C LYS A 12 0.00 11.67 -37.65
N LYS A 13 -0.78 12.14 -36.66
CA LYS A 13 -0.65 13.48 -36.06
C LYS A 13 0.24 13.52 -34.82
N VAL A 14 0.59 12.36 -34.28
CA VAL A 14 1.45 12.25 -33.11
C VAL A 14 2.81 11.84 -33.61
N ASP A 15 3.70 12.81 -33.81
CA ASP A 15 5.11 12.53 -34.05
C ASP A 15 5.77 12.12 -32.73
N PRO A 16 6.25 10.87 -32.59
CA PRO A 16 6.93 10.43 -31.39
C PRO A 16 8.15 11.30 -31.05
N GLN A 17 8.84 11.86 -32.05
CA GLN A 17 10.05 12.67 -31.85
C GLN A 17 9.72 14.04 -31.22
N GLU A 18 8.66 14.69 -31.68
CA GLU A 18 8.17 15.98 -31.15
C GLU A 18 7.61 15.82 -29.71
N GLN A 19 6.98 14.69 -29.40
CA GLN A 19 6.56 14.37 -28.03
C GLN A 19 7.74 14.07 -27.10
N ILE A 20 8.81 13.43 -27.60
CA ILE A 20 10.02 13.17 -26.83
C ILE A 20 10.74 14.50 -26.54
N GLU A 21 10.92 15.38 -27.54
CA GLU A 21 11.55 16.69 -27.37
C GLU A 21 10.75 17.63 -26.44
N SER A 22 9.43 17.72 -26.57
CA SER A 22 8.60 18.52 -25.65
C SER A 22 8.56 17.98 -24.21
N SER A 23 8.77 16.66 -24.04
CA SER A 23 8.90 16.03 -22.72
C SER A 23 10.22 16.36 -22.03
N HIS A 24 11.29 16.62 -22.79
CA HIS A 24 12.59 17.00 -22.24
C HIS A 24 12.61 18.42 -21.67
N GLU A 25 11.75 19.34 -22.14
CA GLU A 25 11.64 20.69 -21.57
C GLU A 25 10.83 20.76 -20.25
N HIS A 26 10.03 19.74 -19.94
CA HIS A 26 9.19 19.70 -18.73
C HIS A 26 9.61 18.63 -17.70
N TYR A 27 10.55 17.75 -18.04
CA TYR A 27 11.09 16.76 -17.12
C TYR A 27 12.13 17.41 -16.19
N ASP A 28 11.76 17.54 -14.93
CA ASP A 28 12.65 17.99 -13.87
C ASP A 28 13.05 16.77 -13.03
N GLU A 29 14.30 16.35 -13.22
CA GLU A 29 14.88 15.19 -12.54
C GLU A 29 14.86 15.35 -11.02
N GLU A 30 15.10 16.55 -10.51
CA GLU A 30 15.06 16.83 -9.07
C GLU A 30 13.64 16.65 -8.53
N LYS A 31 12.63 17.17 -9.24
CA LYS A 31 11.22 16.94 -8.89
C LYS A 31 10.84 15.46 -8.93
N PHE A 32 11.40 14.68 -9.86
CA PHE A 32 11.17 13.24 -9.93
C PHE A 32 11.71 12.53 -8.68
N TRP A 33 12.98 12.74 -8.35
CA TRP A 33 13.60 12.12 -7.16
C TRP A 33 12.89 12.52 -5.87
N ASN A 34 12.53 13.80 -5.74
CA ASN A 34 11.75 14.31 -4.61
C ASN A 34 10.38 13.61 -4.49
N LYS A 35 9.70 13.33 -5.60
CA LYS A 35 8.44 12.55 -5.60
C LYS A 35 8.67 11.11 -5.17
N ILE A 36 9.67 10.42 -5.73
CA ILE A 36 9.95 9.02 -5.40
C ILE A 36 10.25 8.86 -3.90
N VAL A 37 11.12 9.71 -3.34
CA VAL A 37 11.44 9.68 -1.91
C VAL A 37 10.20 9.98 -1.06
N LYS A 38 9.42 11.01 -1.43
CA LYS A 38 8.20 11.39 -0.69
C LYS A 38 7.17 10.27 -0.66
N TYR A 39 6.84 9.69 -1.82
CA TYR A 39 5.84 8.64 -1.91
C TYR A 39 6.34 7.32 -1.33
N GLY A 40 7.63 7.00 -1.51
CA GLY A 40 8.27 5.83 -0.89
C GLY A 40 8.25 5.92 0.63
N LYS A 41 8.63 7.07 1.22
CA LYS A 41 8.53 7.30 2.67
C LYS A 41 7.08 7.15 3.16
N LYS A 42 6.12 7.78 2.47
CA LYS A 42 4.70 7.71 2.83
C LYS A 42 4.15 6.28 2.77
N ALA A 43 4.51 5.52 1.74
CA ALA A 43 4.13 4.12 1.61
C ALA A 43 4.75 3.27 2.72
N GLY A 44 6.04 3.45 3.00
CA GLY A 44 6.76 2.78 4.08
C GLY A 44 6.15 3.03 5.46
N GLU A 45 5.91 4.30 5.81
CA GLU A 45 5.24 4.69 7.06
C GLU A 45 3.89 4.00 7.22
N LYS A 46 3.08 3.98 6.15
CA LYS A 46 1.75 3.37 6.15
C LYS A 46 1.78 1.86 6.30
N THR A 47 2.63 1.17 5.55
CA THR A 47 2.78 -0.28 5.61
C THR A 47 3.27 -0.71 6.98
N VAL A 48 4.28 -0.02 7.52
CA VAL A 48 4.84 -0.30 8.85
C VAL A 48 3.81 -0.03 9.95
N TYR A 49 3.14 1.12 9.92
CA TYR A 49 2.10 1.44 10.89
C TYR A 49 0.98 0.40 10.88
N THR A 50 0.49 0.03 9.70
CA THR A 50 -0.58 -0.97 9.55
C THR A 50 -0.14 -2.34 10.07
N SER A 51 1.09 -2.76 9.77
CA SER A 51 1.65 -4.02 10.27
C SER A 51 1.75 -4.03 11.79
N LEU A 52 2.17 -2.91 12.39
CA LEU A 52 2.24 -2.74 13.84
C LEU A 52 0.86 -2.74 14.50
N LEU A 53 -0.16 -2.12 13.87
CA LEU A 53 -1.55 -2.21 14.35
C LEU A 53 -2.00 -3.65 14.44
N LEU A 54 -1.82 -4.43 13.37
CA LEU A 54 -2.18 -5.84 13.35
C LEU A 54 -1.42 -6.60 14.45
N TYR A 55 -0.11 -6.40 14.53
CA TYR A 55 0.75 -7.05 15.52
C TYR A 55 0.33 -6.79 16.97
N PHE A 56 0.05 -5.53 17.33
CA PHE A 56 -0.39 -5.19 18.68
C PHE A 56 -1.85 -5.61 18.95
N THR A 57 -2.72 -5.56 17.94
CA THR A 57 -4.09 -6.07 18.04
C THR A 57 -4.10 -7.57 18.35
N ALA A 58 -3.23 -8.35 17.70
CA ALA A 58 -3.13 -9.78 17.95
C ALA A 58 -2.65 -10.14 19.38
N GLN A 59 -1.99 -9.22 20.09
CA GLN A 59 -1.56 -9.41 21.46
C GLN A 59 -2.67 -9.15 22.48
N ASN A 60 -3.73 -8.43 22.10
CA ASN A 60 -4.83 -8.15 23.01
C ASN A 60 -5.60 -9.46 23.34
N PRO A 61 -5.71 -9.85 24.63
CA PRO A 61 -6.38 -11.08 25.02
C PRO A 61 -7.88 -11.09 24.70
N ALA A 62 -8.53 -9.92 24.60
CA ALA A 62 -9.94 -9.79 24.26
C ALA A 62 -10.23 -10.08 22.77
N VAL A 63 -9.20 -10.13 21.91
CA VAL A 63 -9.36 -10.38 20.48
C VAL A 63 -9.59 -11.87 20.24
N PRO A 64 -10.65 -12.26 19.49
CA PRO A 64 -10.93 -13.66 19.19
C PRO A 64 -9.78 -14.36 18.48
N THR A 65 -9.59 -15.66 18.75
CA THR A 65 -8.53 -16.47 18.12
C THR A 65 -8.63 -16.48 16.60
N SER A 66 -9.84 -16.47 16.03
CA SER A 66 -10.04 -16.38 14.57
C SER A 66 -9.45 -15.10 13.98
N ALA A 67 -9.68 -13.95 14.61
CA ALA A 67 -9.10 -12.68 14.20
C ALA A 67 -7.57 -12.67 14.34
N LYS A 68 -7.04 -13.27 15.41
CA LYS A 68 -5.58 -13.45 15.59
C LYS A 68 -4.96 -14.31 14.49
N LEU A 69 -5.66 -15.38 14.07
CA LEU A 69 -5.21 -16.23 12.96
C LEU A 69 -5.21 -15.47 11.63
N THR A 70 -6.24 -14.65 11.35
CA THR A 70 -6.26 -13.77 10.17
C THR A 70 -5.07 -12.80 10.18
N ILE A 71 -4.79 -12.16 11.32
CA ILE A 71 -3.63 -11.28 11.48
C ILE A 71 -2.32 -12.05 11.24
N ALA A 72 -2.16 -13.22 11.87
CA ALA A 72 -0.97 -14.03 11.74
C ALA A 72 -0.72 -14.47 10.29
N GLY A 73 -1.77 -14.85 9.56
CA GLY A 73 -1.69 -15.16 8.13
C GLY A 73 -1.22 -13.97 7.30
N ALA A 74 -1.80 -12.78 7.54
CA ALA A 74 -1.45 -11.57 6.80
C ALA A 74 -0.02 -11.07 7.09
N LEU A 75 0.39 -11.07 8.37
CA LEU A 75 1.77 -10.71 8.75
C LEU A 75 2.78 -11.78 8.30
N GLY A 76 2.41 -13.05 8.36
CA GLY A 76 3.22 -14.15 7.86
C GLY A 76 3.48 -14.02 6.37
N TYR A 77 2.44 -13.69 5.60
CA TYR A 77 2.54 -13.43 4.15
C TYR A 77 3.45 -12.22 3.84
N LEU A 78 3.42 -11.16 4.65
CA LEU A 78 4.30 -9.99 4.49
C LEU A 78 5.79 -10.31 4.71
N ILE A 79 6.10 -11.21 5.65
CA ILE A 79 7.49 -11.58 6.00
C ILE A 79 8.03 -12.66 5.07
N PHE A 80 7.18 -13.61 4.66
CA PHE A 80 7.53 -14.72 3.78
C PHE A 80 6.80 -14.59 2.43
N PRO A 81 7.32 -13.79 1.49
CA PRO A 81 6.76 -13.75 0.14
C PRO A 81 6.87 -15.15 -0.49
N ALA A 82 5.72 -15.75 -0.81
CA ALA A 82 5.48 -16.95 -1.63
C ALA A 82 6.00 -18.35 -1.18
N ASP A 83 6.93 -18.52 -0.23
CA ASP A 83 7.56 -19.85 -0.02
C ASP A 83 6.86 -20.82 0.98
N ILE A 84 5.70 -20.47 1.58
CA ILE A 84 5.05 -21.29 2.64
C ILE A 84 3.63 -21.78 2.32
N LEU A 85 2.99 -21.26 1.27
CA LEU A 85 1.65 -21.71 0.87
C LEU A 85 1.74 -22.64 -0.36
N PRO A 86 1.87 -23.97 -0.17
CA PRO A 86 1.63 -24.90 -1.27
C PRO A 86 0.15 -24.84 -1.66
N ASP A 87 -0.13 -24.89 -2.96
CA ASP A 87 -1.37 -25.01 -3.76
C ASP A 87 -2.74 -25.35 -3.10
N PHE A 88 -3.05 -24.89 -1.89
CA PHE A 88 -4.29 -25.19 -1.16
C PHE A 88 -5.32 -24.06 -1.17
N ILE A 89 -5.04 -22.93 -1.84
CA ILE A 89 -5.99 -21.83 -2.01
C ILE A 89 -6.30 -21.65 -3.51
N PRO A 90 -7.37 -22.28 -4.04
CA PRO A 90 -7.75 -22.18 -5.46
C PRO A 90 -8.27 -20.78 -5.89
N VAL A 91 -8.19 -19.76 -5.03
CA VAL A 91 -8.91 -18.48 -5.17
C VAL A 91 -8.01 -17.28 -4.83
N VAL A 92 -6.73 -17.30 -5.19
CA VAL A 92 -5.90 -16.08 -5.11
C VAL A 92 -5.09 -15.95 -6.40
N GLY A 93 -5.80 -15.66 -7.49
CA GLY A 93 -5.18 -15.08 -8.68
C GLY A 93 -5.17 -13.56 -8.54
N LEU A 94 -3.98 -12.97 -8.43
CA LEU A 94 -3.66 -11.56 -8.74
C LEU A 94 -4.16 -10.47 -7.75
N ALA A 95 -3.77 -10.52 -6.47
CA ALA A 95 -3.96 -9.39 -5.56
C ALA A 95 -2.70 -9.09 -4.72
N ASP A 96 -2.03 -8.01 -5.10
CA ASP A 96 -0.93 -7.25 -4.47
C ASP A 96 -0.79 -7.40 -2.93
N ASP A 97 0.43 -7.46 -2.38
CA ASP A 97 0.70 -7.68 -0.94
C ASP A 97 0.00 -6.65 -0.03
N ALA A 98 -0.22 -5.44 -0.55
CA ALA A 98 -0.98 -4.39 0.12
C ALA A 98 -2.46 -4.75 0.32
N SER A 99 -3.05 -5.55 -0.59
CA SER A 99 -4.44 -5.96 -0.52
C SER A 99 -4.69 -6.98 0.59
N VAL A 100 -3.74 -7.90 0.83
CA VAL A 100 -3.80 -8.89 1.92
C VAL A 100 -3.79 -8.18 3.28
N ILE A 101 -2.86 -7.24 3.45
CA ILE A 101 -2.76 -6.42 4.66
C ILE A 101 -4.00 -5.54 4.85
N ALA A 102 -4.49 -4.91 3.79
CA ALA A 102 -5.70 -4.09 3.85
C ALA A 102 -6.95 -4.92 4.21
N TYR A 103 -7.08 -6.12 3.66
CA TYR A 103 -8.17 -7.04 3.96
C TYR A 103 -8.12 -7.50 5.43
N ALA A 104 -6.95 -7.89 5.92
CA ALA A 104 -6.78 -8.28 7.33
C ALA A 104 -7.11 -7.13 8.27
N LEU A 105 -6.65 -5.91 7.97
CA LEU A 105 -7.01 -4.72 8.73
C LEU A 105 -8.51 -4.49 8.73
N TYR A 106 -9.18 -4.58 7.58
CA TYR A 106 -10.64 -4.45 7.49
C TYR A 106 -11.38 -5.47 8.37
N GLN A 107 -10.94 -6.72 8.38
CA GLN A 107 -11.54 -7.79 9.19
C GLN A 107 -11.39 -7.56 10.69
N VAL A 108 -10.31 -6.91 11.12
CA VAL A 108 -9.99 -6.76 12.55
C VAL A 108 -10.18 -5.34 13.08
N ILE A 109 -10.60 -4.38 12.25
CA ILE A 109 -10.67 -2.96 12.62
C ILE A 109 -11.54 -2.70 13.86
N SER A 110 -12.60 -3.48 14.07
CA SER A 110 -13.48 -3.39 15.24
C SER A 110 -12.81 -3.78 16.55
N HIS A 111 -11.65 -4.45 16.48
CA HIS A 111 -10.85 -4.90 17.61
C HIS A 111 -9.68 -3.96 17.92
N ILE A 112 -9.47 -2.92 17.10
CA ILE A 112 -8.36 -1.97 17.26
C ILE A 112 -8.80 -0.86 18.21
N ASP A 113 -8.26 -0.90 19.43
CA ASP A 113 -8.50 0.12 20.45
C ASP A 113 -7.50 1.30 20.34
N GLU A 114 -7.85 2.44 20.95
CA GLU A 114 -6.99 3.63 20.97
C GLU A 114 -5.59 3.39 21.56
N PRO A 115 -5.41 2.63 22.65
CA PRO A 115 -4.08 2.25 23.13
C PRO A 115 -3.23 1.55 22.08
N THR A 116 -3.80 0.62 21.32
CA THR A 116 -3.11 -0.09 20.23
C THR A 116 -2.67 0.86 19.13
N LYS A 117 -3.54 1.80 18.73
CA LYS A 117 -3.20 2.82 17.72
C LYS A 117 -2.02 3.66 18.15
N LYS A 118 -2.00 4.08 19.43
CA LYS A 118 -0.92 4.88 20.00
C LYS A 118 0.40 4.10 20.08
N LEU A 119 0.37 2.85 20.52
CA LEU A 119 1.56 1.98 20.57
C LEU A 119 2.15 1.76 19.18
N ALA A 120 1.31 1.44 18.19
CA ALA A 120 1.73 1.29 16.81
C ALA A 120 2.36 2.58 16.26
N TYR A 121 1.76 3.73 16.56
CA TYR A 121 2.24 5.02 16.11
C TYR A 121 3.59 5.38 16.72
N GLU A 122 3.74 5.28 18.05
CA GLU A 122 5.01 5.60 18.72
C GLU A 122 6.14 4.67 18.25
N LYS A 123 5.83 3.39 18.00
CA LYS A 123 6.81 2.45 17.46
C LYS A 123 7.23 2.80 16.03
N MET A 124 6.27 3.08 15.14
CA MET A 124 6.56 3.54 13.77
C MET A 124 7.38 4.84 13.77
N LYS A 125 6.96 5.81 14.59
CA LYS A 125 7.64 7.10 14.77
C LYS A 125 9.08 6.93 15.28
N SER A 126 9.34 5.94 16.13
CA SER A 126 10.71 5.63 16.57
C SER A 126 11.63 5.16 15.45
N TRP A 127 11.08 4.65 14.35
CA TRP A 127 11.83 4.17 13.18
C TRP A 127 11.90 5.18 12.04
N PHE A 128 10.81 5.91 11.76
CA PHE A 128 10.70 6.82 10.62
C PHE A 128 10.79 8.31 11.00
N GLY A 129 10.82 8.61 12.29
CA GLY A 129 10.65 9.96 12.83
C GLY A 129 9.19 10.41 12.86
N PRO A 130 8.92 11.66 13.25
CA PRO A 130 7.59 12.25 13.12
C PRO A 130 7.11 12.19 11.66
N THR A 131 5.86 11.78 11.45
CA THR A 131 5.22 11.85 10.14
C THR A 131 4.47 13.17 10.02
N ASP A 132 4.50 13.75 8.83
CA ASP A 132 3.71 14.95 8.50
C ASP A 132 2.25 14.58 8.17
N ASN A 133 1.93 13.28 8.07
CA ASN A 133 0.60 12.77 7.77
C ASN A 133 -0.26 12.68 9.03
N ASN A 134 -1.57 12.91 8.92
CA ASN A 134 -2.48 12.57 10.00
C ASN A 134 -2.50 11.04 10.19
N ILE A 135 -2.41 10.56 11.44
CA ILE A 135 -2.49 9.13 11.80
C ILE A 135 -3.72 8.47 11.18
N ASP A 136 -4.85 9.18 11.13
CA ASP A 136 -6.08 8.70 10.51
C ASP A 136 -5.96 8.53 9.00
N ASP A 137 -5.05 9.25 8.33
CA ASP A 137 -4.79 9.09 6.89
C ASP A 137 -3.87 7.89 6.62
N LEU A 138 -3.15 7.40 7.65
CA LEU A 138 -2.47 6.10 7.57
C LEU A 138 -3.47 4.94 7.72
N MET A 139 -4.62 5.16 8.38
CA MET A 139 -5.70 4.19 8.54
C MET A 139 -6.61 4.09 7.31
N LEU A 140 -6.13 3.43 6.26
CA LEU A 140 -6.84 3.15 5.00
C LEU A 140 -7.41 4.39 4.27
N PRO A 141 -7.68 4.32 2.95
CA PRO A 141 -8.28 5.44 2.24
C PRO A 141 -9.68 5.73 2.80
N LYS A 142 -9.93 7.00 3.14
CA LYS A 142 -11.29 7.51 3.39
C LYS A 142 -12.08 7.40 2.08
N LYS A 143 -13.30 6.88 2.18
CA LYS A 143 -14.24 6.75 1.04
C LYS A 143 -14.51 8.09 0.37
#